data_AF-A0A4Q0SYF3-F1
#
_entry.id   AF-A0A4Q0SYF3-F1
#
_cell.length_a   1.000
_cell.length_b   1.000
_cell.length_c   1.000
_cell.angle_alpha   90.00
_cell.angle_beta   90.00
_cell.angle_gamma   90.00
#
_symmetry.space_group_name_H-M   'P 1'
#
loop_
_entity.id
_entity.type
_entity.pdbx_description
1 polymer ?
#
loop_
_entity_poly.entity_id
_entity_poly.type
_entity_poly.pdbx_seq_one_letter_code
_entity_poly.pdbx_strand_id
1 'polypeptide(L)'
;MNPDSLKHSAGTHASPISHLSEDDLNDVLLGLSTPASDLHLASCIECSEQLAEFRSTIGAFNKASLAWSEARSNSMPLEIPRRKFSFGGFGSLGSLAVSATFAFVVALALTLGIHYRSVKTLPNQASTSQAQNPRANTARQDEIASDNAMLAAINSELYRPTPSPLDEYEPKTSQRHSASSRLKD
;
A
#
# COMPACT_ATOMS: atom_id res chain seq x y z
N MET A 1 26.50 23.25 -26.24
CA MET A 1 26.18 21.82 -26.40
C MET A 1 27.45 21.07 -26.05
N ASN A 2 27.46 20.38 -24.90
CA ASN A 2 28.68 19.79 -24.34
C ASN A 2 28.64 18.26 -24.58
N PRO A 3 29.58 17.67 -25.32
CA PRO A 3 29.57 16.24 -25.65
C PRO A 3 29.98 15.30 -24.50
N ASP A 4 30.26 15.82 -23.31
CA ASP A 4 30.87 15.05 -22.20
C ASP A 4 29.90 14.38 -21.20
N SER A 5 28.58 14.46 -21.38
CA SER A 5 27.61 13.85 -20.44
C SER A 5 27.26 12.38 -20.73
N LEU A 6 28.00 11.70 -21.60
CA LEU A 6 27.88 10.26 -21.86
C LEU A 6 28.98 9.44 -21.15
N LYS A 7 29.28 9.76 -19.88
CA LYS A 7 29.82 8.77 -18.94
C LYS A 7 28.62 8.23 -18.15
N HIS A 8 27.77 7.42 -18.78
CA HIS A 8 27.76 5.97 -18.55
C HIS A 8 28.23 5.65 -17.13
N SER A 9 27.26 5.30 -16.28
CA SER A 9 27.44 4.39 -15.16
C SER A 9 28.46 3.33 -15.56
N ALA A 10 29.72 3.57 -15.21
CA ALA A 10 30.73 2.54 -15.17
C ALA A 10 30.25 1.61 -14.07
N GLY A 11 29.70 0.48 -14.50
CA GLY A 11 29.21 -0.58 -13.62
C GLY A 11 30.26 -0.82 -12.55
N THR A 12 29.81 -0.73 -11.30
CA THR A 12 30.61 -1.17 -10.16
C THR A 12 30.87 -2.64 -10.40
N HIS A 13 32.09 -2.89 -10.87
CA HIS A 13 32.58 -4.22 -11.18
C HIS A 13 32.40 -5.10 -9.95
N ALA A 14 31.56 -6.13 -10.08
CA ALA A 14 31.49 -7.23 -9.14
C ALA A 14 32.91 -7.70 -8.87
N SER A 15 33.43 -7.40 -7.68
CA SER A 15 34.69 -7.98 -7.24
C SER A 15 34.43 -9.47 -6.96
N PRO A 16 35.38 -10.36 -7.24
CA PRO A 16 35.18 -11.81 -7.13
C PRO A 16 34.93 -12.32 -5.69
N ILE A 17 34.88 -11.41 -4.71
CA ILE A 17 34.65 -11.69 -3.28
C ILE A 17 33.49 -10.84 -2.72
N SER A 18 32.93 -9.90 -3.51
CA SER A 18 31.84 -9.03 -3.07
C SER A 18 30.50 -9.54 -3.58
N HIS A 19 29.50 -9.57 -2.70
CA HIS A 19 28.09 -9.80 -3.07
C HIS A 19 27.57 -8.77 -4.08
N LEU A 20 26.47 -9.08 -4.75
CA LEU A 20 25.73 -8.10 -5.55
C LEU A 20 25.36 -6.89 -4.71
N SER A 21 25.40 -5.71 -5.33
CA SER A 21 24.84 -4.52 -4.68
C SER A 21 23.33 -4.69 -4.52
N GLU A 22 22.76 -3.96 -3.57
CA GLU A 22 21.30 -3.96 -3.37
C GLU A 22 20.55 -3.50 -4.63
N ASP A 23 21.11 -2.53 -5.36
CA ASP A 23 20.56 -2.06 -6.63
C ASP A 23 20.57 -3.16 -7.70
N ASP A 24 21.67 -3.91 -7.83
CA ASP A 24 21.75 -5.03 -8.79
C ASP A 24 20.78 -6.16 -8.42
N LEU A 25 20.61 -6.44 -7.12
CA LEU A 25 19.65 -7.43 -6.63
C LEU A 25 18.21 -6.98 -6.93
N ASN A 26 17.91 -5.70 -6.75
CA ASN A 26 16.61 -5.10 -7.10
C ASN A 26 16.35 -5.18 -8.60
N ASP A 27 17.35 -4.92 -9.44
CA ASP A 27 17.22 -5.07 -10.89
C ASP A 27 16.91 -6.52 -11.27
N VAL A 28 17.55 -7.50 -10.64
CA VAL A 28 17.20 -8.92 -10.82
C VAL A 28 15.76 -9.20 -10.40
N LEU A 29 15.29 -8.64 -9.29
CA LEU A 29 13.91 -8.80 -8.81
C LEU A 29 12.88 -8.19 -9.77
N LEU A 30 13.23 -7.08 -10.43
CA LEU A 30 12.41 -6.41 -11.43
C LEU A 30 12.46 -7.08 -12.82
N GLY A 31 13.27 -8.11 -13.00
CA GLY A 31 13.47 -8.78 -14.29
C GLY A 31 14.36 -7.98 -15.25
N LEU A 32 15.17 -7.07 -14.72
CA LEU A 32 16.16 -6.26 -15.42
C LEU A 32 17.58 -6.80 -15.23
N SER A 33 17.72 -8.11 -14.99
CA SER A 33 19.02 -8.72 -14.70
C SER A 33 19.99 -8.55 -15.87
N THR A 34 21.27 -8.40 -15.52
CA THR A 34 22.37 -8.43 -16.48
C THR A 34 22.99 -9.83 -16.53
N PRO A 35 23.68 -10.20 -17.62
CA PRO A 35 24.38 -11.49 -17.68
C PRO A 35 25.42 -11.67 -16.56
N ALA A 36 26.01 -10.57 -16.07
CA ALA A 36 26.95 -10.60 -14.96
C ALA A 36 26.26 -10.92 -13.62
N SER A 37 25.10 -10.31 -13.35
CA SER A 37 24.33 -10.61 -12.14
C SER A 37 23.79 -12.04 -12.15
N ASP A 38 23.37 -12.55 -13.31
CA ASP A 38 22.90 -13.93 -13.44
C ASP A 38 24.03 -14.94 -13.18
N LEU A 39 25.22 -14.69 -13.75
CA LEU A 39 26.40 -15.52 -13.49
C LEU A 39 26.80 -15.46 -12.01
N HIS A 40 26.75 -14.28 -11.39
CA HIS A 40 27.03 -14.13 -9.96
C HIS A 40 26.05 -14.96 -9.12
N LEU A 41 24.74 -14.85 -9.36
CA LEU A 41 23.72 -15.62 -8.65
C LEU A 41 23.87 -17.13 -8.83
N ALA A 42 24.40 -17.60 -9.95
CA ALA A 42 24.72 -19.01 -10.16
C ALA A 42 25.95 -19.49 -9.34
N SER A 43 26.81 -18.57 -8.92
CA SER A 43 28.08 -18.86 -8.22
C SER A 43 28.10 -18.50 -6.74
N CYS A 44 27.28 -17.53 -6.30
CA CYS A 44 27.24 -17.02 -4.94
C CYS A 44 25.99 -17.51 -4.22
N ILE A 45 26.17 -18.44 -3.26
CA ILE A 45 25.06 -19.07 -2.54
C ILE A 45 24.25 -18.06 -1.72
N GLU A 46 24.92 -17.12 -1.06
CA GLU A 46 24.28 -16.13 -0.19
C GLU A 46 23.33 -15.20 -0.97
N CYS A 47 23.78 -14.66 -2.11
CA CYS A 47 22.91 -13.84 -2.97
C CYS A 47 21.73 -14.64 -3.52
N SER A 48 21.94 -15.93 -3.85
CA SER A 48 20.88 -16.80 -4.34
C SER A 48 19.85 -17.13 -3.24
N GLU A 49 20.29 -17.30 -2.00
CA GLU A 49 19.43 -17.54 -0.84
C GLU A 49 18.61 -16.31 -0.48
N GLN A 50 19.23 -15.12 -0.43
CA GLN A 50 18.53 -13.85 -0.23
C GLN A 50 17.43 -13.63 -1.29
N LEU A 51 17.76 -13.90 -2.56
CA LEU A 51 16.79 -13.81 -3.66
C LEU A 51 15.64 -14.82 -3.51
N ALA A 52 15.94 -16.04 -3.07
CA ALA A 52 14.94 -17.09 -2.84
C ALA A 52 14.02 -16.76 -1.65
N GLU A 53 14.58 -16.26 -0.55
CA GLU A 53 13.83 -15.83 0.64
C GLU A 53 12.86 -14.69 0.31
N PHE A 54 13.33 -13.68 -0.42
CA PHE A 54 12.47 -12.57 -0.86
C PHE A 54 11.32 -13.07 -1.74
N ARG A 55 11.62 -13.91 -2.74
CA ARG A 55 10.60 -14.50 -3.63
C ARG A 55 9.58 -15.36 -2.87
N SER A 56 10.03 -16.10 -1.86
CA SER A 56 9.16 -16.87 -0.97
C SER A 56 8.19 -15.97 -0.21
N THR A 57 8.69 -14.86 0.34
CA THR A 57 7.89 -13.88 1.09
C THR A 57 6.83 -13.22 0.22
N ILE A 58 7.20 -12.75 -0.98
CA ILE A 58 6.25 -12.19 -1.96
C ILE A 58 5.22 -13.25 -2.38
N GLY A 59 5.64 -14.50 -2.58
CA GLY A 59 4.75 -15.61 -2.88
C GLY A 59 3.71 -15.87 -1.78
N ALA A 60 4.13 -15.83 -0.51
CA ALA A 60 3.23 -15.97 0.63
C ALA A 60 2.23 -14.81 0.74
N PHE A 61 2.72 -13.58 0.56
CA PHE A 61 1.88 -12.38 0.52
C PHE A 61 0.81 -12.49 -0.57
N ASN A 62 1.19 -12.82 -1.81
CA ASN A 62 0.26 -12.95 -2.93
C ASN A 62 -0.82 -14.01 -2.67
N LYS A 63 -0.45 -15.15 -2.09
CA LYS A 63 -1.42 -16.20 -1.69
C LYS A 63 -2.39 -15.69 -0.63
N ALA A 64 -1.90 -14.99 0.39
CA ALA A 64 -2.73 -14.43 1.44
C ALA A 64 -3.69 -13.36 0.90
N SER A 65 -3.21 -12.46 0.04
CA SER A 65 -4.03 -11.44 -0.61
C SER A 65 -5.11 -12.05 -1.50
N LEU A 66 -4.78 -13.09 -2.26
CA LEU A 66 -5.74 -13.81 -3.08
C LEU A 66 -6.80 -14.49 -2.20
N ALA A 67 -6.40 -15.24 -1.18
CA ALA A 67 -7.32 -15.90 -0.25
C ALA A 67 -8.25 -14.89 0.45
N TRP A 68 -7.71 -13.74 0.86
CA TRP A 68 -8.50 -12.65 1.43
C TRP A 68 -9.52 -12.08 0.43
N SER A 69 -9.10 -11.86 -0.82
CA SER A 69 -9.98 -11.33 -1.88
C SER A 69 -11.11 -12.29 -2.22
N GLU A 70 -10.83 -13.60 -2.27
CA GLU A 70 -11.81 -14.65 -2.53
C GLU A 70 -12.81 -14.76 -1.37
N ALA A 71 -12.34 -14.76 -0.12
CA ALA A 71 -13.19 -14.78 1.06
C ALA A 71 -14.14 -13.56 1.12
N ARG A 72 -13.65 -12.38 0.71
CA ARG A 72 -14.47 -11.16 0.69
C ARG A 72 -15.45 -11.14 -0.47
N SER A 73 -15.06 -11.63 -1.65
CA SER A 73 -15.94 -11.69 -2.82
C SER A 73 -17.13 -12.64 -2.61
N ASN A 74 -16.95 -13.72 -1.85
CA ASN A 74 -18.00 -14.68 -1.55
C ASN A 74 -18.93 -14.25 -0.40
N SER A 75 -18.53 -13.28 0.42
CA SER A 75 -19.29 -12.86 1.61
C SER A 75 -20.10 -11.58 1.42
N MET A 76 -19.92 -10.83 0.33
CA MET A 76 -20.86 -9.77 -0.03
C MET A 76 -21.95 -10.34 -0.93
N PRO A 77 -23.19 -10.52 -0.43
CA PRO A 77 -24.32 -10.71 -1.32
C PRO A 77 -24.38 -9.47 -2.22
N LEU A 78 -24.07 -9.67 -3.50
CA LEU A 78 -24.37 -8.71 -4.54
C LEU A 78 -25.89 -8.65 -4.63
N GLU A 79 -26.51 -7.89 -3.74
CA GLU A 79 -27.85 -7.35 -3.97
C GLU A 79 -27.71 -6.40 -5.15
N ILE A 80 -27.65 -6.95 -6.36
CA ILE A 80 -27.81 -6.17 -7.58
C ILE A 80 -29.23 -5.63 -7.47
N PRO A 81 -29.44 -4.33 -7.18
CA PRO A 81 -30.78 -3.81 -7.16
C PRO A 81 -31.33 -4.10 -8.55
N ARG A 82 -32.36 -4.96 -8.63
CA ARG A 82 -33.13 -5.16 -9.86
C ARG A 82 -33.81 -3.82 -10.12
N ARG A 83 -33.08 -2.86 -10.71
CA ARG A 83 -33.67 -1.69 -11.35
C ARG A 83 -34.57 -2.29 -12.42
N LYS A 84 -35.87 -2.33 -12.12
CA LYS A 84 -36.89 -2.55 -13.13
C LYS A 84 -36.65 -1.46 -14.15
N PHE A 85 -36.04 -1.81 -15.27
CA PHE A 85 -35.85 -0.91 -16.39
C PHE A 85 -37.25 -0.62 -16.91
N SER A 86 -37.87 0.42 -16.38
CA SER A 86 -39.15 0.90 -16.85
C SER A 86 -38.90 1.49 -18.23
N PHE A 87 -39.14 0.69 -19.27
CA PHE A 87 -39.23 1.14 -20.65
C PHE A 87 -40.54 1.94 -20.86
N GLY A 88 -40.85 2.81 -19.91
CA GLY A 88 -42.06 3.61 -19.84
C GLY A 88 -41.79 5.01 -20.36
N GLY A 89 -42.02 5.20 -21.65
CA GLY A 89 -42.46 6.47 -22.22
C GLY A 89 -41.45 7.62 -22.22
N PHE A 90 -40.53 7.63 -23.18
CA PHE A 90 -40.08 8.89 -23.78
C PHE A 90 -40.52 8.92 -25.24
N GLY A 91 -41.68 9.54 -25.46
CA GLY A 91 -42.12 9.95 -26.79
C GLY A 91 -41.09 10.89 -27.44
N SER A 92 -40.70 10.52 -28.66
CA SER A 92 -40.40 11.32 -29.86
C SER A 92 -39.88 12.78 -29.84
N LEU A 93 -39.46 13.41 -28.73
CA LEU A 93 -39.07 14.85 -28.76
C LEU A 93 -37.75 15.23 -28.07
N GLY A 94 -36.91 14.27 -27.64
CA GLY A 94 -35.66 14.54 -26.91
C GLY A 94 -34.34 14.34 -27.68
N SER A 95 -34.38 14.18 -29.01
CA SER A 95 -33.23 13.65 -29.78
C SER A 95 -32.09 14.65 -30.10
N LEU A 96 -31.94 15.74 -29.35
CA LEU A 96 -30.89 16.75 -29.59
C LEU A 96 -30.02 17.14 -28.37
N ALA A 97 -30.18 16.47 -27.22
CA ALA A 97 -29.40 16.82 -26.01
C ALA A 97 -28.46 15.72 -25.50
N VAL A 98 -28.34 14.58 -26.19
CA VAL A 98 -27.54 13.41 -25.73
C VAL A 98 -26.16 13.32 -26.42
N SER A 99 -25.88 14.12 -27.45
CA SER A 99 -24.58 14.09 -28.13
C SER A 99 -23.45 14.81 -27.38
N ALA A 100 -23.77 15.67 -26.40
CA ALA A 100 -22.75 16.49 -25.72
C ALA A 100 -22.00 15.74 -24.59
N THR A 101 -22.62 14.75 -23.94
CA THR A 101 -22.00 14.08 -22.78
C THR A 101 -21.01 12.97 -23.17
N PHE A 102 -21.27 12.23 -24.27
CA PHE A 102 -20.33 11.24 -24.77
C PHE A 102 -19.02 11.86 -25.29
N ALA A 103 -19.08 13.04 -25.91
CA ALA A 103 -17.89 13.74 -26.37
C ALA A 103 -16.97 14.16 -25.21
N PHE A 104 -17.55 14.55 -24.06
CA PHE A 104 -16.77 14.95 -22.89
C PHE A 104 -16.04 13.76 -22.25
N VAL A 105 -16.70 12.60 -22.14
CA VAL A 105 -16.08 11.38 -21.56
C VAL A 105 -14.94 10.86 -22.45
N VAL A 106 -15.12 10.87 -23.78
CA VAL A 106 -14.06 10.46 -24.72
C VAL A 106 -12.89 11.46 -24.72
N ALA A 107 -13.17 12.77 -24.66
CA ALA A 107 -12.14 13.80 -24.56
C ALA A 107 -11.31 13.69 -23.26
N LEU A 108 -11.97 13.39 -22.12
CA LEU A 108 -11.29 13.21 -20.84
C LEU A 108 -10.42 11.94 -20.83
N ALA A 109 -10.91 10.84 -21.42
CA ALA A 109 -10.16 9.59 -21.54
C ALA A 109 -8.92 9.72 -22.44
N LEU A 110 -9.04 10.48 -23.55
CA LEU A 110 -7.91 10.72 -24.45
C LEU A 110 -6.86 11.67 -23.83
N THR A 111 -7.28 12.73 -23.14
CA THR A 111 -6.33 13.65 -22.47
C THR A 111 -5.58 12.95 -21.32
N LEU A 112 -6.26 12.15 -20.50
CA LEU A 112 -5.59 11.36 -19.45
C LEU A 112 -4.68 10.27 -20.03
N GLY A 113 -5.10 9.58 -21.09
CA GLY A 113 -4.31 8.54 -21.75
C GLY A 113 -3.04 9.05 -22.44
N ILE A 114 -3.09 10.23 -23.05
CA ILE A 114 -1.92 10.86 -23.67
C ILE A 114 -0.96 11.38 -22.60
N HIS A 115 -1.46 11.97 -21.51
CA HIS A 115 -0.60 12.37 -20.39
C HIS A 115 0.11 11.17 -19.74
N TYR A 116 -0.55 10.02 -19.58
CA TYR A 116 0.09 8.81 -19.04
C TYR A 116 1.20 8.25 -19.94
N ARG A 117 1.08 8.39 -21.28
CA ARG A 117 2.16 8.01 -22.21
C ARG A 117 3.31 9.01 -22.22
N SER A 118 3.06 10.30 -22.01
CA SER A 118 4.11 11.32 -21.90
C SER A 118 4.92 11.27 -20.60
N VAL A 119 4.46 10.57 -19.56
CA VAL A 119 5.26 10.34 -18.33
C VAL A 119 6.37 9.29 -18.55
N LYS A 120 6.37 8.54 -19.67
CA LYS A 120 7.52 7.71 -20.06
C LYS A 120 8.67 8.49 -20.69
N THR A 121 8.50 9.77 -20.96
CA THR A 121 9.62 10.70 -21.12
C THR A 121 9.88 11.33 -19.77
N LEU A 122 10.82 10.75 -19.03
CA LEU A 122 11.31 11.29 -17.77
C LEU A 122 11.62 12.78 -17.95
N PRO A 123 10.99 13.71 -17.20
CA PRO A 123 11.70 14.93 -16.90
C PRO A 123 12.89 14.47 -16.05
N ASN A 124 14.06 14.58 -16.66
CA ASN A 124 15.35 14.69 -16.01
C ASN A 124 15.12 15.27 -14.61
N GLN A 125 15.22 14.44 -13.56
CA GLN A 125 15.31 14.94 -12.19
C GLN A 125 16.63 15.70 -12.14
N ALA A 126 16.58 16.96 -12.59
CA ALA A 126 17.53 17.95 -12.19
C ALA A 126 17.54 17.87 -10.68
N SER A 127 18.68 17.42 -10.15
CA SER A 127 18.98 17.41 -8.74
C SER A 127 18.39 18.66 -8.13
N THR A 128 17.41 18.50 -7.25
CA THR A 128 17.03 19.54 -6.31
C THR A 128 18.24 19.75 -5.41
N SER A 129 19.20 20.51 -5.93
CA SER A 129 19.95 21.49 -5.16
C SER A 129 18.88 22.47 -4.71
N GLN A 130 18.12 22.08 -3.69
CA GLN A 130 17.09 22.88 -3.08
C GLN A 130 17.84 24.03 -2.42
N ALA A 131 18.03 25.09 -3.21
CA ALA A 131 18.57 26.34 -2.75
C ALA A 131 17.83 26.72 -1.47
N GLN A 132 18.62 26.89 -0.43
CA GLN A 132 18.24 27.22 0.93
C GLN A 132 17.30 28.42 0.90
N ASN A 133 16.00 28.18 0.95
CA ASN A 133 15.03 29.20 1.31
C ASN A 133 14.56 28.89 2.74
N PRO A 134 15.19 29.48 3.77
CA PRO A 134 14.97 29.11 5.16
C PRO A 134 13.49 29.21 5.59
N ARG A 135 12.72 30.11 4.96
CA ARG A 135 11.29 30.29 5.23
C ARG A 135 10.41 29.10 4.79
N ALA A 136 10.81 28.38 3.74
CA ALA A 136 10.10 27.19 3.27
C ALA A 136 10.43 25.94 4.09
N ASN A 137 11.57 25.93 4.80
CA ASN A 137 11.94 24.86 5.72
C ASN A 137 11.23 25.03 7.08
N THR A 138 11.04 26.26 7.57
CA THR A 138 10.27 26.51 8.79
C THR A 138 8.81 26.10 8.63
N ALA A 139 8.16 26.47 7.51
CA ALA A 139 6.78 26.07 7.24
C ALA A 139 6.61 24.53 7.16
N ARG A 140 7.59 23.81 6.59
CA ARG A 140 7.61 22.35 6.60
C ARG A 140 7.85 21.76 7.99
N GLN A 141 8.65 22.41 8.83
CA GLN A 141 8.88 21.98 10.20
C GLN A 141 7.65 22.16 11.10
N ASP A 142 6.88 23.23 10.90
CA ASP A 142 5.62 23.44 11.61
C ASP A 142 4.57 22.38 11.23
N GLU A 143 4.51 22.00 9.95
CA GLU A 143 3.65 20.92 9.44
C GLU A 143 4.04 19.56 10.05
N ILE A 144 5.33 19.22 10.05
CA ILE A 144 5.85 17.99 10.67
C ILE A 144 5.57 17.97 12.18
N ALA A 145 5.71 19.10 12.87
CA ALA A 145 5.43 19.20 14.30
C ALA A 145 3.92 19.02 14.60
N SER A 146 3.06 19.58 13.74
CA SER A 146 1.61 19.39 13.81
C SER A 146 1.22 17.93 13.60
N ASP A 147 1.79 17.26 12.60
CA ASP A 147 1.55 15.85 12.33
C ASP A 147 2.00 14.96 13.49
N ASN A 148 3.17 15.22 14.06
CA ASN A 148 3.66 14.50 15.23
C ASN A 148 2.77 14.71 16.47
N ALA A 149 2.24 15.91 16.67
CA ALA A 149 1.30 16.19 17.75
C ALA A 149 -0.02 15.43 17.57
N MET A 150 -0.53 15.36 16.33
CA MET A 150 -1.72 14.58 16.00
C MET A 150 -1.51 13.08 16.24
N LEU A 151 -0.38 12.52 15.79
CA LEU A 151 -0.05 11.10 16.00
C LEU A 151 0.10 10.77 17.49
N ALA A 152 0.70 11.67 18.28
CA ALA A 152 0.81 11.51 19.73
C ALA A 152 -0.57 11.51 20.41
N ALA A 153 -1.50 12.36 19.97
CA ALA A 153 -2.87 12.39 20.50
C ALA A 153 -3.62 11.08 20.19
N ILE A 154 -3.52 10.56 18.97
CA ILE A 154 -4.12 9.26 18.58
C ILE A 154 -3.54 8.14 19.45
N ASN A 155 -2.22 8.11 19.62
CA ASN A 155 -1.57 7.12 20.45
C ASN A 155 -2.09 7.16 21.90
N SER A 156 -2.30 8.35 22.46
CA SER A 156 -2.84 8.51 23.82
C SER A 156 -4.28 8.00 23.97
N GLU A 157 -5.10 8.08 22.93
CA GLU A 157 -6.47 7.55 22.93
C GLU A 157 -6.49 6.02 22.78
N LEU A 158 -5.60 5.45 21.97
CA LEU A 158 -5.50 3.99 21.79
C LEU A 158 -5.11 3.25 23.08
N TYR A 159 -4.33 3.90 23.95
CA TYR A 159 -3.92 3.34 25.24
C TYR A 159 -4.86 3.70 26.39
N ARG A 160 -6.00 4.37 26.14
CA ARG A 160 -7.00 4.52 27.19
C ARG A 160 -7.50 3.13 27.59
N PRO A 161 -7.30 2.70 28.84
CA PRO A 161 -7.88 1.46 29.31
C PRO A 161 -9.39 1.68 29.36
N THR A 162 -10.12 1.21 28.35
CA THR A 162 -11.55 1.01 28.48
C THR A 162 -11.75 -0.05 29.55
N PRO A 163 -12.42 0.26 30.68
CA PRO A 163 -12.74 -0.77 31.66
C PRO A 163 -13.56 -1.84 30.96
N SER A 164 -13.04 -3.06 30.93
CA SER A 164 -13.76 -4.20 30.40
C SER A 164 -15.00 -4.42 31.28
N PRO A 165 -16.22 -4.50 30.71
CA PRO A 165 -17.44 -4.77 31.47
C PRO A 165 -17.46 -6.14 32.18
N LEU A 166 -16.41 -6.95 32.03
CA LEU A 166 -16.30 -8.28 32.64
C LEU A 166 -16.08 -8.26 34.16
N ASP A 167 -15.63 -7.14 34.75
CA ASP A 167 -15.53 -7.02 36.21
C ASP A 167 -16.89 -6.79 36.89
N GLU A 168 -17.93 -6.40 36.14
CA GLU A 168 -19.28 -6.18 36.70
C GLU A 168 -20.10 -7.48 36.85
N TYR A 169 -19.63 -8.57 36.26
CA TYR A 169 -20.25 -9.89 36.37
C TYR A 169 -19.49 -10.83 37.32
N GLU A 170 -18.87 -10.31 38.39
CA GLU A 170 -18.53 -11.20 39.52
C GLU A 170 -19.84 -11.73 40.13
N PRO A 171 -20.14 -13.04 40.01
CA PRO A 171 -21.31 -13.60 40.67
C PRO A 171 -21.05 -13.55 42.17
N LYS A 172 -21.87 -12.79 42.91
CA LYS A 172 -21.93 -12.84 44.38
C LYS A 172 -22.09 -14.30 44.80
N THR A 173 -20.99 -14.96 45.17
CA THR A 173 -21.03 -16.32 45.67
C THR A 173 -21.84 -16.30 46.95
N SER A 174 -22.98 -16.96 46.87
CA SER A 174 -24.00 -17.09 47.89
C SER A 174 -23.37 -17.31 49.27
N GLN A 175 -23.62 -16.35 50.16
CA GLN A 175 -23.48 -16.43 51.60
C GLN A 175 -24.27 -17.65 52.09
N ARG A 176 -23.64 -18.84 52.09
CA ARG A 176 -24.27 -20.07 52.55
C ARG A 176 -24.21 -20.08 54.07
N HIS A 177 -25.38 -19.86 54.66
CA HIS A 177 -25.69 -19.98 56.07
C HIS A 177 -25.01 -21.20 56.72
N SER A 178 -23.99 -20.95 57.54
CA SER A 178 -23.58 -21.87 58.60
C SER A 178 -24.37 -21.52 59.85
N ALA A 179 -25.63 -21.94 59.88
CA ALA A 179 -26.44 -22.00 61.08
C ALA A 179 -26.89 -23.44 61.30
N SER A 180 -26.70 -23.88 62.54
CA SER A 180 -27.35 -25.04 63.16
C SER A 180 -26.77 -26.42 62.85
N SER A 181 -26.02 -26.96 63.82
CA SER A 181 -26.59 -28.05 64.62
C SER A 181 -25.75 -28.28 65.89
N ARG A 182 -26.32 -27.78 66.99
CA ARG A 182 -26.13 -28.26 68.36
C ARG A 182 -26.78 -29.66 68.49
N LEU A 183 -26.31 -30.42 69.48
CA LEU A 183 -26.93 -31.56 70.20
C LEU A 183 -26.55 -33.01 69.83
N LYS A 184 -26.19 -33.73 70.93
CA LYS A 184 -26.02 -35.18 71.19
C LYS A 184 -24.60 -35.71 70.94
N ASP A 185 -23.84 -36.20 71.92
CA ASP A 185 -24.12 -36.69 73.29
C ASP A 185 -23.03 -36.28 74.29
#